data_AF-A0AAD1KPE4-F1
#
_entry.id   AF-A0AAD1KPE4-F1
#
_cell.length_a   1.000
_cell.length_b   1.000
_cell.length_c   1.000
_cell.angle_alpha   90.00
_cell.angle_beta   90.00
_cell.angle_gamma   90.00
#
_symmetry.space_group_name_H-M   'P 1'
#
loop_
_entity.id
_entity.type
_entity.pdbx_description
1 polymer ?
#
loop_
_entity_poly.entity_id
_entity_poly.type
_entity_poly.pdbx_seq_one_letter_code
_entity_poly.pdbx_strand_id
1 'polypeptide(L)' 'MRTMLAGEHGPVRDIVLLNAAAALLAYDGPQVDDDVVPQLAQRLERAAQSIDSGAAQNRLDRWIAATRG' A
#
# COMPACT_ATOMS: atom_id res chain seq x y z
N MET A 1 -1.63 1.34 -13.54
CA MET A 1 -2.25 0.56 -12.44
C MET A 1 -1.82 -0.91 -12.49
N ARG A 2 -2.21 -1.69 -13.51
CA ARG A 2 -1.88 -3.14 -13.60
C ARG A 2 -0.38 -3.45 -13.59
N THR A 3 0.41 -2.70 -14.35
CA THR A 3 1.89 -2.82 -14.37
C THR A 3 2.54 -2.52 -13.03
N MET A 4 2.11 -1.45 -12.37
CA MET A 4 2.57 -1.11 -11.02
C MET A 4 2.16 -2.18 -9.98
N LEU A 5 0.93 -2.71 -10.05
CA LEU A 5 0.48 -3.80 -9.17
C LEU A 5 1.23 -5.13 -9.44
N ALA A 6 1.89 -5.25 -10.60
CA ALA A 6 2.80 -6.35 -10.92
C ALA A 6 4.24 -6.12 -10.39
N GLY A 7 4.48 -5.06 -9.60
CA GLY A 7 5.77 -4.79 -8.96
C GLY A 7 6.71 -3.86 -9.75
N GLU A 8 6.25 -3.24 -10.84
CA GLU A 8 7.06 -2.29 -11.59
C GLU A 8 7.43 -1.07 -10.74
N HIS A 9 8.72 -0.74 -10.71
CA HIS A 9 9.25 0.40 -9.94
C HIS A 9 9.14 1.71 -10.74
N GLY A 10 8.94 2.83 -10.04
CA GLY A 10 8.89 4.16 -10.62
C GLY A 10 8.03 5.14 -9.80
N PRO A 11 7.96 6.42 -10.21
CA PRO A 11 7.35 7.48 -9.40
C PRO A 11 5.89 7.21 -9.00
N VAL A 12 5.15 6.51 -9.85
CA VAL A 12 3.77 6.09 -9.57
C VAL A 12 3.69 5.07 -8.44
N ARG A 13 4.63 4.11 -8.39
CA ARG A 13 4.70 3.14 -7.28
C ARG A 13 5.05 3.88 -5.99
N ASP A 14 6.03 4.77 -6.05
CA ASP A 14 6.52 5.50 -4.86
C ASP A 14 5.41 6.30 -4.18
N ILE A 15 4.65 7.09 -4.95
CA ILE A 15 3.57 7.90 -4.37
C ILE A 15 2.41 7.04 -3.84
N VAL A 16 2.11 5.90 -4.48
CA VAL A 16 1.06 5.00 -4.00
C VAL A 16 1.48 4.28 -2.73
N LEU A 17 2.73 3.82 -2.65
CA LEU A 17 3.27 3.22 -1.43
C LEU A 17 3.26 4.22 -0.28
N LEU A 18 3.66 5.48 -0.52
CA LEU A 18 3.64 6.53 0.48
C LEU A 18 2.21 6.81 0.99
N ASN A 19 1.24 6.98 0.08
CA ASN A 19 -0.16 7.21 0.45
C ASN A 19 -0.76 6.01 1.20
N ALA A 20 -0.45 4.78 0.78
CA ALA A 20 -0.89 3.57 1.47
C ALA A 20 -0.27 3.47 2.87
N ALA A 21 1.02 3.81 3.02
CA ALA A 21 1.70 3.83 4.31
C ALA A 21 1.08 4.87 5.25
N ALA A 22 0.77 6.06 4.76
CA ALA A 22 0.08 7.10 5.51
C ALA A 22 -1.33 6.66 5.95
N ALA A 23 -2.10 6.01 5.07
CA ALA A 23 -3.40 5.46 5.41
C ALA A 23 -3.32 4.34 6.47
N LEU A 24 -2.32 3.46 6.37
CA LEU A 24 -2.05 2.43 7.38
C LEU A 24 -1.67 3.04 8.73
N LEU A 25 -0.83 4.09 8.74
CA LEU A 25 -0.46 4.79 9.97
C LEU A 25 -1.67 5.49 10.60
N ALA A 26 -2.49 6.15 9.79
CA ALA A 26 -3.73 6.78 10.26
C ALA A 26 -4.71 5.76 10.85
N TYR A 27 -4.79 4.56 10.26
CA TYR A 27 -5.59 3.45 10.77
C TYR A 27 -5.04 2.88 12.09
N ASP A 28 -3.72 2.65 12.16
CA ASP A 28 -3.07 2.09 13.35
C ASP A 28 -3.11 3.09 14.54
N GLY A 29 -3.25 4.38 14.26
CA GLY A 29 -3.19 5.46 15.25
C GLY A 29 -1.76 5.98 15.42
N PRO A 30 -1.40 7.15 14.87
CA PRO A 30 -0.05 7.68 14.97
C PRO A 30 0.29 8.07 16.42
N GLN A 31 1.54 7.80 16.82
CA GLN A 31 2.08 8.32 18.06
C GLN A 31 2.55 9.76 17.82
N VAL A 32 1.77 10.72 18.33
CA VAL A 32 1.92 12.15 18.01
C VAL A 32 3.22 12.75 18.56
N ASP A 33 3.72 12.21 19.68
CA ASP A 33 4.94 12.68 20.33
C ASP A 33 6.22 12.06 19.72
N ASP A 34 6.08 11.03 18.88
CA ASP A 34 7.19 10.34 18.23
C ASP A 34 7.44 10.84 16.80
N ASP A 35 8.65 10.63 16.27
CA ASP A 35 8.96 10.98 14.89
C ASP A 35 8.09 10.18 13.89
N VAL A 36 7.53 10.88 12.91
CA VAL A 36 6.64 10.33 11.89
C VAL A 36 7.39 9.45 10.88
N VAL A 37 8.66 9.75 10.61
CA VAL A 37 9.45 9.03 9.60
C VAL A 37 9.60 7.53 9.92
N PRO A 38 10.07 7.12 11.13
CA PRO A 38 10.17 5.69 11.46
C PRO A 38 8.79 5.01 11.54
N GLN A 39 7.75 5.74 11.96
CA GLN A 39 6.38 5.23 11.98
C GLN A 39 5.89 4.91 10.56
N LEU A 40 6.11 5.81 9.60
CA LEU A 40 5.78 5.61 8.19
C LEU A 40 6.63 4.52 7.54
N ALA A 41 7.94 4.45 7.84
CA ALA A 41 8.85 3.47 7.24
C ALA A 41 8.36 2.02 7.45
N GLN A 42 7.89 1.70 8.66
CA GLN A 42 7.32 0.38 8.95
C GLN A 42 6.06 0.08 8.11
N ARG A 43 5.22 1.08 7.84
CA ARG A 43 4.02 0.91 7.02
C ARG A 43 4.33 0.89 5.53
N LEU A 44 5.38 1.60 5.11
CA LEU A 44 5.88 1.57 3.74
C LEU A 44 6.33 0.16 3.35
N GLU A 45 7.05 -0.53 4.24
CA GLU A 45 7.44 -1.94 4.06
C GLU A 45 6.21 -2.83 3.88
N ARG A 46 5.19 -2.68 4.74
CA ARG A 46 3.91 -3.43 4.64
C ARG A 46 3.19 -3.15 3.32
N ALA A 47 3.16 -1.89 2.89
CA ALA A 47 2.55 -1.50 1.62
C ALA A 47 3.30 -2.12 0.43
N ALA A 48 4.63 -2.07 0.43
CA ALA A 48 5.47 -2.68 -0.60
C ALA A 48 5.24 -4.19 -0.67
N GLN A 49 5.26 -4.88 0.47
CA GLN A 49 4.99 -6.32 0.55
C GLN A 49 3.62 -6.69 -0.02
N SER A 50 2.58 -5.84 0.16
CA SER A 50 1.25 -6.10 -0.40
C SER A 50 1.22 -6.07 -1.94
N ILE A 51 2.07 -5.26 -2.56
CA ILE A 51 2.23 -5.19 -4.01
C ILE A 51 3.12 -6.33 -4.50
N ASP A 52 4.30 -6.48 -3.92
CA ASP A 52 5.35 -7.39 -4.40
C ASP A 52 4.96 -8.87 -4.24
N SER A 53 4.12 -9.19 -3.24
CA SER A 53 3.53 -10.53 -3.08
C SER A 53 2.35 -10.82 -4.02
N GLY A 54 1.88 -9.84 -4.80
CA GLY A 54 0.68 -9.94 -5.63
C GLY A 54 -0.64 -9.88 -4.84
N ALA A 55 -0.61 -9.70 -3.52
CA ALA A 55 -1.82 -9.65 -2.68
C ALA A 55 -2.77 -8.52 -3.08
N ALA A 56 -2.24 -7.35 -3.45
CA ALA A 56 -3.00 -6.21 -3.91
C ALA A 56 -3.74 -6.50 -5.23
N GLN A 57 -3.06 -7.13 -6.19
CA GLN A 57 -3.65 -7.55 -7.47
C GLN A 57 -4.78 -8.58 -7.22
N ASN A 58 -4.51 -9.60 -6.41
CA ASN A 58 -5.51 -10.60 -6.04
C ASN A 58 -6.74 -9.98 -5.35
N ARG A 59 -6.55 -8.93 -4.56
CA ARG A 59 -7.68 -8.23 -3.91
C ARG A 59 -8.52 -7.46 -4.93
N LEU A 60 -7.88 -6.77 -5.87
CA LEU A 60 -8.57 -6.08 -6.96
C LEU A 60 -9.40 -7.06 -7.81
N ASP A 61 -8.83 -8.22 -8.15
CA ASP A 61 -9.53 -9.23 -8.96
C ASP A 61 -10.77 -9.79 -8.25
N ARG A 62 -10.69 -10.04 -6.93
CA ARG A 62 -11.87 -10.44 -6.13
C ARG A 62 -12.95 -9.36 -6.08
N TRP A 63 -12.56 -8.08 -5.97
CA TRP A 63 -13.53 -6.98 -5.94
C TRP A 63 -14.25 -6.81 -7.29
N ILE A 64 -13.52 -6.95 -8.40
CA ILE A 64 -14.09 -6.97 -9.75
C ILE A 64 -15.10 -8.13 -9.89
N ALA A 65 -14.75 -9.33 -9.43
CA ALA A 65 -15.65 -10.48 -9.49
C ALA A 65 -16.93 -10.26 -8.67
N ALA A 66 -16.81 -9.67 -7.47
CA ALA A 66 -17.93 -9.42 -6.58
C ALA A 66 -18.93 -8.35 -7.08
N THR A 67 -18.50 -7.46 -7.99
CA THR A 67 -19.33 -6.35 -8.51
C THR A 67 -19.94 -6.62 -9.89
N ARG A 68 -19.57 -7.75 -10.50
CA ARG A 68 -20.06 -8.19 -11.82
C ARG A 68 -21.07 -9.35 -11.74
N GLY A 69 -21.41 -9.78 -10.52
CA GLY A 69 -22.40 -10.81 -10.23
C GLY A 69 -23.75 -10.23 -9.86
#